data_AF-A0A3P9B1I7-F1
#
_entry.id   AF-A0A3P9B1I7-F1
#
_cell.length_a   1.000
_cell.length_b   1.000
_cell.length_c   1.000
_cell.angle_alpha   90.00
_cell.angle_beta   90.00
_cell.angle_gamma   90.00
#
_symmetry.space_group_name_H-M   'P 1'
#
loop_
_entity.id
_entity.type
_entity.pdbx_description
1 polymer ?
#
loop_
_entity_poly.entity_id
_entity_poly.type
_entity_poly.pdbx_seq_one_letter_code
_entity_poly.pdbx_strand_id
1 'polypeptide(L)'
;MPAQPPVKEPEEEMEAEGESQLPEANGEVEEPRENEGTRGGGAEETMEEKMDDEDCERRRGECLDEMMDLEKQFQELKEKLFRERLNQVKVKLDEVLTGKAGEYREPLAALQNSMQIRTQVAGVYRELCLQVIKHKHECEVQGARQHLESERTLLFDAMKGELLEKIRRLEEDRQNIDLTSEWSDELRGKKCKRKNLLGRSEKKKKVALVSGPFIVYMLRDIDILEDWTAIKKAKAALSPLKKKVESKSAPIVFY
;
A
#
# COMPACT_ATOMS: atom_id res chain seq x y z
N MET A 1 17.83 5.14 11.70
CA MET A 1 16.66 5.07 10.81
C MET A 1 15.80 6.30 11.10
N PRO A 2 15.62 7.25 10.17
CA PRO A 2 14.69 8.35 10.38
C PRO A 2 13.28 7.95 9.96
N ALA A 3 12.29 8.33 10.78
CA ALA A 3 10.87 8.01 10.62
C ALA A 3 10.21 8.88 9.52
N GLN A 4 9.30 8.27 8.74
CA GLN A 4 8.46 8.94 7.75
C GLN A 4 7.17 9.49 8.40
N PRO A 5 6.61 10.62 7.93
CA PRO A 5 5.28 11.08 8.31
C PRO A 5 4.19 10.37 7.47
N PRO A 6 2.93 10.30 7.94
CA PRO A 6 1.87 9.56 7.26
C PRO A 6 1.33 10.34 6.05
N VAL A 7 1.22 9.64 4.93
CA VAL A 7 0.59 10.14 3.69
C VAL A 7 -0.91 9.99 3.83
N LYS A 8 -1.63 11.10 3.67
CA LYS A 8 -3.09 11.19 3.65
C LYS A 8 -3.59 10.77 2.26
N GLU A 9 -4.55 9.86 2.20
CA GLU A 9 -5.19 9.42 0.94
C GLU A 9 -6.07 10.54 0.35
N PRO A 10 -6.18 10.65 -0.99
CA PRO A 10 -7.17 11.50 -1.62
C PRO A 10 -8.45 10.70 -1.85
N GLU A 11 -9.55 11.14 -1.24
CA GLU A 11 -10.91 10.71 -1.58
C GLU A 11 -11.34 11.39 -2.89
N GLU A 12 -11.67 10.58 -3.90
CA GLU A 12 -12.47 10.97 -5.07
C GLU A 12 -13.94 10.64 -4.79
N GLU A 13 -14.83 11.58 -5.18
CA GLU A 13 -16.28 11.48 -5.50
C GLU A 13 -16.95 12.78 -5.02
N MET A 14 -17.90 13.45 -5.68
CA MET A 14 -18.47 13.43 -7.03
C MET A 14 -19.38 14.70 -7.07
N GLU A 15 -19.54 15.30 -8.26
CA GLU A 15 -20.66 16.17 -8.67
C GLU A 15 -21.01 17.46 -7.89
N ALA A 16 -20.86 18.61 -8.56
CA ALA A 16 -21.80 19.71 -8.47
C ALA A 16 -21.86 20.40 -9.84
N GLU A 17 -23.03 20.26 -10.47
CA GLU A 17 -23.37 20.81 -11.77
C GLU A 17 -23.06 22.31 -11.87
N GLY A 18 -22.45 22.71 -12.98
CA GLY A 18 -22.30 24.11 -13.34
C GLY A 18 -23.64 24.67 -13.83
N GLU A 19 -24.37 25.34 -12.95
CA GLU A 19 -25.53 26.15 -13.30
C GLU A 19 -25.14 27.23 -14.31
N SER A 20 -25.53 27.04 -15.56
CA SER A 20 -25.42 28.04 -16.61
C SER A 20 -26.58 29.03 -16.46
N GLN A 21 -26.31 30.18 -15.86
CA GLN A 21 -27.24 31.32 -15.79
C GLN A 21 -27.56 31.83 -17.20
N LEU A 22 -28.77 31.55 -17.66
CA LEU A 22 -29.43 32.27 -18.75
C LEU A 22 -30.19 33.46 -18.13
N PRO A 23 -30.15 34.67 -18.71
CA PRO A 23 -31.00 35.75 -18.26
C PRO A 23 -32.44 35.54 -18.75
N GLU A 24 -33.37 35.29 -17.83
CA GLU A 24 -34.80 35.41 -18.07
C GLU A 24 -35.16 36.90 -18.28
N ALA A 25 -35.48 37.27 -19.51
CA ALA A 25 -36.17 38.52 -19.81
C ALA A 25 -37.69 38.25 -19.72
N ASN A 26 -38.23 38.32 -18.51
CA ASN A 26 -39.68 38.37 -18.30
C ASN A 26 -40.20 39.75 -18.70
N GLY A 27 -40.88 39.81 -19.84
CA GLY A 27 -41.73 40.95 -20.22
C GLY A 27 -43.02 40.88 -19.42
N GLU A 28 -43.20 41.82 -18.49
CA GLU A 28 -44.48 42.08 -17.84
C GLU A 28 -45.44 42.69 -18.87
N VAL A 29 -46.52 42.00 -19.19
CA VAL A 29 -47.67 42.54 -19.93
C VAL A 29 -48.75 42.85 -18.90
N GLU A 30 -48.89 44.12 -18.56
CA GLU A 30 -50.02 44.66 -17.78
C GLU A 30 -51.24 44.84 -18.70
N GLU A 31 -52.35 44.22 -18.32
CA GLU A 31 -53.70 44.35 -18.92
C GLU A 31 -54.34 45.71 -18.58
N PRO A 32 -55.07 46.38 -19.50
CA PRO A 32 -55.76 47.62 -19.16
C PRO A 32 -57.11 47.33 -18.48
N ARG A 33 -57.30 47.90 -17.29
CA ARG A 33 -58.59 47.92 -16.58
C ARG A 33 -59.55 48.94 -17.20
N GLU A 34 -60.74 48.48 -17.54
CA GLU A 34 -61.89 49.30 -17.88
C GLU A 34 -62.35 50.13 -16.67
N ASN A 35 -62.59 51.44 -16.88
CA ASN A 35 -63.30 52.27 -15.90
C ASN A 35 -64.30 53.19 -16.63
N GLU A 36 -65.58 52.89 -16.46
CA GLU A 36 -66.69 53.76 -16.86
C GLU A 36 -66.80 54.96 -15.90
N GLY A 37 -66.85 56.16 -16.48
CA GLY A 37 -67.12 57.41 -15.78
C GLY A 37 -68.06 58.29 -16.59
N THR A 38 -69.31 58.36 -16.15
CA THR A 38 -70.43 59.07 -16.77
C THR A 38 -70.25 60.61 -16.79
N ARG A 39 -70.33 61.16 -18.02
CA ARG A 39 -71.03 62.39 -18.48
C ARG A 39 -71.13 63.58 -17.51
N GLY A 40 -70.41 64.66 -17.84
CA GLY A 40 -70.68 66.03 -17.40
C GLY A 40 -70.51 66.99 -18.57
N GLY A 41 -71.61 67.62 -19.01
CA GLY A 41 -71.63 68.54 -20.14
C GLY A 41 -71.02 69.90 -19.78
N GLY A 42 -70.20 70.40 -20.71
CA GLY A 42 -69.74 71.79 -20.77
C GLY A 42 -69.65 72.16 -22.25
N ALA A 43 -70.59 72.99 -22.70
CA ALA A 43 -70.49 73.66 -23.98
C ALA A 43 -69.41 74.73 -23.83
N GLU A 44 -68.21 74.43 -24.32
CA GLU A 44 -67.19 75.43 -24.62
C GLU A 44 -66.92 75.36 -26.10
N GLU A 45 -67.14 76.50 -26.74
CA GLU A 45 -66.87 76.83 -28.13
C GLU A 45 -65.43 76.45 -28.49
N THR A 46 -65.25 75.20 -28.92
CA THR A 46 -63.98 74.75 -29.46
C THR A 46 -64.19 74.79 -30.95
N MET A 47 -63.50 75.72 -31.60
CA MET A 47 -63.35 75.78 -33.06
C MET A 47 -63.22 74.34 -33.58
N GLU A 48 -64.31 73.79 -34.09
CA GLU A 48 -64.30 72.58 -34.89
C GLU A 48 -63.69 73.02 -36.22
N GLU A 49 -62.38 73.26 -36.18
CA GLU A 49 -61.53 73.19 -37.35
C GLU A 49 -61.83 71.80 -37.89
N LYS A 50 -62.72 71.75 -38.88
CA LYS A 50 -62.91 70.62 -39.77
C LYS A 50 -61.52 70.30 -40.30
N MET A 51 -60.80 69.45 -39.57
CA MET A 51 -59.67 68.72 -40.10
C MET A 51 -60.20 68.11 -41.39
N ASP A 52 -59.59 68.49 -42.49
CA ASP A 52 -59.92 67.97 -43.79
C ASP A 52 -59.92 66.43 -43.69
N ASP A 53 -61.00 65.77 -44.08
CA ASP A 53 -61.08 64.30 -44.03
C ASP A 53 -59.92 63.70 -44.85
N GLU A 54 -59.43 64.43 -45.86
CA GLU A 54 -58.23 64.11 -46.63
C GLU A 54 -56.94 64.13 -45.77
N ASP A 55 -56.83 65.00 -44.76
CA ASP A 55 -55.69 65.05 -43.82
C ASP A 55 -55.68 63.84 -42.87
N CYS A 56 -56.87 63.44 -42.40
CA CYS A 56 -57.05 62.23 -41.60
C CYS A 56 -56.70 60.96 -42.38
N GLU A 57 -57.15 60.85 -43.63
CA GLU A 57 -56.81 59.71 -44.51
C GLU A 57 -55.33 59.68 -44.85
N ARG A 58 -54.70 60.85 -45.07
CA ARG A 58 -53.26 60.95 -45.33
C ARG A 58 -52.42 60.46 -44.16
N ARG A 59 -52.72 60.92 -42.94
CA ARG A 59 -52.02 60.47 -41.71
C ARG A 59 -52.20 58.97 -41.46
N ARG A 60 -53.38 58.43 -41.78
CA ARG A 60 -53.63 56.99 -41.71
C ARG A 60 -52.80 56.21 -42.72
N GLY A 61 -52.65 56.73 -43.94
CA GLY A 61 -51.78 56.16 -44.98
C GLY A 61 -50.32 56.14 -44.54
N GLU A 62 -49.80 57.27 -44.07
CA GLU A 62 -48.42 57.39 -43.57
C GLU A 62 -48.14 56.39 -42.42
N CYS A 63 -49.06 56.26 -41.46
CA CYS A 63 -48.93 55.29 -40.37
C CYS A 63 -48.91 53.82 -40.87
N LEU A 64 -49.73 53.49 -41.87
CA LEU A 64 -49.72 52.16 -42.49
C LEU A 64 -48.43 51.90 -43.25
N ASP A 65 -47.91 52.88 -43.98
CA ASP A 65 -46.64 52.77 -44.71
C ASP A 65 -45.46 52.57 -43.73
N GLU A 66 -45.42 53.32 -42.63
CA GLU A 66 -44.42 53.12 -41.56
C GLU A 66 -44.51 51.72 -40.93
N MET A 67 -45.72 51.22 -40.68
CA MET A 67 -45.93 49.86 -40.19
C MET A 67 -45.48 48.81 -41.20
N MET A 68 -45.72 49.03 -42.49
CA MET A 68 -45.26 48.14 -43.56
C MET A 68 -43.72 48.12 -43.66
N ASP A 69 -43.07 49.27 -43.54
CA ASP A 69 -41.62 49.37 -43.54
C ASP A 69 -41.01 48.66 -42.32
N LEU A 70 -41.62 48.81 -41.13
CA LEU A 70 -41.20 48.11 -39.92
C LEU A 70 -41.36 46.60 -40.03
N GLU A 71 -42.50 46.11 -40.53
CA GLU A 71 -42.74 44.68 -40.75
C GLU A 71 -41.71 44.10 -41.74
N LYS A 72 -41.39 44.82 -42.81
CA LYS A 72 -40.36 44.44 -43.76
C LYS A 72 -38.97 44.34 -43.10
N GLN A 73 -38.59 45.34 -42.31
CA GLN A 73 -37.33 45.30 -41.56
C GLN A 73 -37.28 44.11 -40.60
N PHE A 74 -38.38 43.84 -39.90
CA PHE A 74 -38.48 42.71 -38.98
C PHE A 74 -38.31 41.37 -39.70
N GLN A 75 -38.95 41.20 -40.86
CA GLN A 75 -38.82 40.00 -41.68
C GLN A 75 -37.39 39.82 -42.21
N GLU A 76 -36.73 40.90 -42.66
CA GLU A 76 -35.32 40.86 -43.08
C GLU A 76 -34.38 40.48 -41.93
N LEU A 77 -34.60 41.04 -40.74
CA LEU A 77 -33.84 40.71 -39.52
C LEU A 77 -34.03 39.25 -39.13
N LYS A 78 -35.26 38.76 -39.16
CA LYS A 78 -35.60 37.37 -38.88
C LYS A 78 -34.88 36.42 -39.84
N GLU A 79 -34.92 36.68 -41.15
CA GLU A 79 -34.21 35.88 -42.13
C GLU A 79 -32.70 35.89 -41.94
N LYS A 80 -32.11 37.04 -41.63
CA LYS A 80 -30.67 37.17 -41.33
C LYS A 80 -30.31 36.31 -40.12
N LEU A 81 -31.08 36.39 -39.03
CA LEU A 81 -30.86 35.62 -37.81
C LEU A 81 -30.93 34.10 -38.08
N PHE A 82 -31.95 33.64 -38.81
CA PHE A 82 -32.07 32.22 -39.16
C PHE A 82 -30.92 31.75 -40.04
N ARG A 83 -30.52 32.55 -41.03
CA ARG A 83 -29.41 32.22 -41.93
C ARG A 83 -28.08 32.14 -41.17
N GLU A 84 -27.83 33.08 -40.27
CA GLU A 84 -26.65 33.06 -39.41
C GLU A 84 -26.64 31.83 -38.50
N ARG A 85 -27.76 31.54 -37.83
CA ARG A 85 -27.86 30.37 -36.96
C ARG A 85 -27.65 29.06 -37.73
N LEU A 86 -28.23 28.94 -38.92
CA LEU A 86 -28.04 27.79 -39.79
C LEU A 86 -26.56 27.63 -40.18
N ASN A 87 -25.89 28.74 -40.50
CA ASN A 87 -24.47 28.72 -40.87
C ASN A 87 -23.58 28.33 -39.69
N GLN A 88 -23.85 28.82 -38.48
CA GLN A 88 -23.12 28.38 -37.26
C GLN A 88 -23.20 26.87 -37.08
N VAL A 89 -24.40 26.29 -37.24
CA VAL A 89 -24.60 24.83 -37.13
C VAL A 89 -23.87 24.08 -38.25
N LYS A 90 -23.94 24.57 -39.49
CA LYS A 90 -23.23 23.96 -40.63
C LYS A 90 -21.71 23.93 -40.41
N VAL A 91 -21.13 25.03 -39.96
CA VAL A 91 -19.69 25.12 -39.68
C VAL A 91 -19.29 24.11 -38.60
N LYS A 92 -20.03 24.04 -37.49
CA LYS A 92 -19.77 23.04 -36.43
C LYS A 92 -19.92 21.61 -36.93
N LEU A 93 -20.92 21.33 -37.76
CA LEU A 93 -21.10 20.01 -38.36
C LEU A 93 -19.92 19.65 -39.27
N ASP A 94 -19.47 20.57 -40.11
CA ASP A 94 -18.31 20.37 -40.98
C ASP A 94 -17.02 20.17 -40.18
N GLU A 95 -16.81 20.90 -39.08
CA GLU A 95 -15.68 20.69 -38.17
C GLU A 95 -15.68 19.29 -37.57
N VAL A 96 -16.84 18.76 -37.18
CA VAL A 96 -16.98 17.39 -36.67
C VAL A 96 -16.71 16.37 -37.78
N LEU A 97 -17.33 16.52 -38.95
CA LEU A 97 -17.16 15.61 -40.08
C LEU A 97 -15.72 15.57 -40.60
N THR A 98 -15.02 16.71 -40.58
CA THR A 98 -13.61 16.80 -40.97
C THR A 98 -12.64 16.43 -39.84
N GLY A 99 -13.15 16.09 -38.65
CA GLY A 99 -12.34 15.72 -37.49
C GLY A 99 -11.49 16.87 -36.93
N LYS A 100 -11.90 18.11 -37.19
CA LYS A 100 -11.24 19.33 -36.74
C LYS A 100 -11.89 19.93 -35.49
N ALA A 101 -13.04 19.41 -35.06
CA ALA A 101 -13.72 19.83 -33.85
C ALA A 101 -12.80 19.72 -32.62
N GLY A 102 -12.35 20.87 -32.12
CA GLY A 102 -11.41 20.97 -31.00
C GLY A 102 -11.95 20.35 -29.72
N GLU A 103 -13.26 20.51 -29.47
CA GLU A 103 -13.99 20.00 -28.30
C GLU A 103 -13.78 18.48 -28.07
N TYR A 104 -13.58 17.70 -29.14
CA TYR A 104 -13.30 16.26 -29.05
C TYR A 104 -11.82 15.93 -29.23
N ARG A 105 -11.12 16.71 -30.06
CA ARG A 105 -9.71 16.45 -30.38
C ARG A 105 -8.78 16.71 -29.21
N GLU A 106 -9.02 17.75 -28.42
CA GLU A 106 -8.19 18.09 -27.26
C GLU A 106 -8.26 17.01 -26.17
N PRO A 107 -9.46 16.55 -25.70
CA PRO A 107 -9.54 15.42 -24.79
C PRO A 107 -8.92 14.14 -25.34
N LEU A 108 -9.09 13.87 -26.64
CA LEU A 108 -8.49 12.71 -27.28
C LEU A 108 -6.95 12.76 -27.24
N ALA A 109 -6.35 13.91 -27.56
CA ALA A 109 -4.90 14.10 -27.51
C ALA A 109 -4.37 13.97 -26.07
N ALA A 110 -5.09 14.52 -25.08
CA ALA A 110 -4.74 14.38 -23.66
C ALA A 110 -4.78 12.90 -23.23
N LEU A 111 -5.81 12.16 -23.63
CA LEU A 111 -5.93 10.73 -23.32
C LEU A 111 -4.82 9.90 -23.98
N GLN A 112 -4.48 10.20 -25.25
CA GLN A 112 -3.37 9.56 -25.96
C GLN A 112 -2.03 9.81 -25.26
N ASN A 113 -1.78 11.05 -24.82
CA ASN A 113 -0.60 11.39 -24.02
C ASN A 113 -0.56 10.61 -22.69
N SER A 114 -1.68 10.54 -21.98
CA SER A 114 -1.78 9.76 -20.73
C SER A 114 -1.50 8.27 -20.95
N MET A 115 -2.03 7.69 -22.02
CA MET A 115 -1.73 6.30 -22.40
C MET A 115 -0.24 6.10 -22.70
N GLN A 116 0.39 7.02 -23.44
CA GLN A 116 1.80 6.95 -23.76
C GLN A 116 2.67 7.01 -22.51
N ILE A 117 2.40 7.96 -21.60
CA ILE A 117 3.11 8.10 -20.33
C ILE A 117 2.96 6.83 -19.50
N ARG A 118 1.74 6.30 -19.34
CA ARG A 118 1.50 5.06 -18.57
C ARG A 118 2.26 3.87 -19.15
N THR A 119 2.32 3.76 -20.48
CA THR A 119 3.08 2.70 -21.16
C THR A 119 4.58 2.84 -20.93
N GLN A 120 5.12 4.06 -21.01
CA GLN A 120 6.54 4.32 -20.74
C GLN A 120 6.91 4.01 -19.29
N VAL A 121 6.11 4.47 -18.33
CA VAL A 121 6.31 4.21 -16.90
C VAL A 121 6.26 2.71 -16.61
N ALA A 122 5.30 1.98 -17.18
CA ALA A 122 5.24 0.52 -17.05
C ALA A 122 6.48 -0.18 -17.64
N GLY A 123 7.01 0.33 -18.75
CA GLY A 123 8.27 -0.13 -19.35
C GLY A 123 9.46 0.02 -18.40
N VAL A 124 9.67 1.23 -17.86
CA VAL A 124 10.74 1.51 -16.90
C VAL A 124 10.59 0.67 -15.63
N TYR A 125 9.36 0.53 -15.12
CA TYR A 125 9.09 -0.29 -13.94
C TYR A 125 9.46 -1.75 -14.17
N ARG A 126 9.09 -2.32 -15.32
CA ARG A 126 9.47 -3.69 -15.71
C ARG A 126 10.98 -3.86 -15.74
N GLU A 127 11.71 -2.91 -16.34
CA GLU A 127 13.17 -2.96 -16.39
C GLU A 127 13.80 -2.94 -14.99
N LEU A 128 13.30 -2.07 -14.11
CA LEU A 128 13.78 -2.00 -12.73
C LEU A 128 13.51 -3.30 -11.97
N CYS A 129 12.32 -3.90 -12.12
CA CYS A 129 12.02 -5.21 -11.54
C CYS A 129 12.99 -6.30 -12.02
N LEU A 130 13.31 -6.33 -13.31
CA LEU A 130 14.28 -7.27 -13.88
C LEU A 130 15.69 -7.05 -13.30
N GLN A 131 16.12 -5.80 -13.15
CA GLN A 131 17.40 -5.48 -12.52
C GLN A 131 17.46 -5.95 -11.06
N VAL A 132 16.39 -5.74 -10.28
CA VAL A 132 16.30 -6.22 -8.90
C VAL A 132 16.42 -7.74 -8.82
N ILE A 133 15.73 -8.47 -9.71
CA ILE A 133 15.82 -9.93 -9.78
C ILE A 133 17.26 -10.36 -10.10
N LYS A 134 17.88 -9.71 -11.09
CA LYS A 134 19.26 -9.99 -11.48
C LYS A 134 20.23 -9.77 -10.33
N HIS A 135 20.17 -8.64 -9.64
CA HIS A 135 21.03 -8.36 -8.50
C HIS A 135 20.82 -9.35 -7.35
N LYS A 136 19.57 -9.72 -7.04
CA LYS A 136 19.28 -10.76 -6.04
C LYS A 136 19.94 -12.08 -6.40
N HIS A 137 19.79 -12.50 -7.66
CA HIS A 137 20.41 -13.73 -8.15
C HIS A 137 21.95 -13.67 -8.06
N GLU A 138 22.55 -12.57 -8.49
CA GLU A 138 24.01 -12.38 -8.46
C GLU A 138 24.55 -12.41 -7.02
N CYS A 139 23.88 -11.71 -6.09
CA CYS A 139 24.26 -11.72 -4.67
C CYS A 139 24.15 -13.12 -4.07
N GLU A 140 23.10 -13.88 -4.37
CA GLU A 140 22.91 -15.24 -3.87
C GLU A 140 24.01 -16.19 -4.39
N VAL A 141 24.31 -16.12 -5.69
CA VAL A 141 25.40 -16.90 -6.31
C VAL A 141 26.74 -16.55 -5.67
N GLN A 142 27.00 -15.26 -5.42
CA GLN A 142 28.23 -14.82 -4.76
C GLN A 142 28.30 -15.33 -3.31
N GLY A 143 27.20 -15.22 -2.55
CA GLY A 143 27.12 -15.70 -1.18
C GLY A 143 27.38 -17.21 -1.08
N ALA A 144 26.76 -18.00 -1.95
CA ALA A 144 26.98 -19.45 -2.00
C ALA A 144 28.43 -19.83 -2.32
N ARG A 145 29.08 -19.11 -3.25
CA ARG A 145 30.49 -19.32 -3.59
C ARG A 145 31.40 -19.03 -2.40
N GLN A 146 31.22 -17.88 -1.74
CA GLN A 146 32.02 -17.48 -0.58
C GLN A 146 31.81 -18.42 0.61
N HIS A 147 30.58 -18.90 0.83
CA HIS A 147 30.28 -19.89 1.85
C HIS A 147 31.05 -21.18 1.60
N LEU A 148 31.00 -21.72 0.38
CA LEU A 148 31.72 -22.94 0.01
C LEU A 148 33.24 -22.79 0.18
N GLU A 149 33.82 -21.67 -0.26
CA GLU A 149 35.25 -21.39 -0.11
C GLU A 149 35.66 -21.31 1.37
N SER A 150 34.81 -20.70 2.20
CA SER A 150 35.04 -20.59 3.65
C SER A 150 34.97 -21.96 4.34
N GLU A 151 33.96 -22.77 4.05
CA GLU A 151 33.82 -24.12 4.59
C GLU A 151 34.97 -25.03 4.17
N ARG A 152 35.38 -24.94 2.90
CA ARG A 152 36.56 -25.65 2.39
C ARG A 152 37.79 -25.30 3.22
N THR A 153 38.05 -24.02 3.43
CA THR A 153 39.21 -23.54 4.19
C THR A 153 39.16 -24.01 5.64
N LEU A 154 38.01 -23.85 6.29
CA LEU A 154 37.80 -24.28 7.67
C LEU A 154 38.01 -25.78 7.85
N LEU A 155 37.56 -26.60 6.89
CA LEU A 155 37.77 -28.04 6.89
C LEU A 155 39.26 -28.39 6.76
N PHE A 156 39.99 -27.72 5.86
CA PHE A 156 41.44 -27.92 5.73
C PHE A 156 42.19 -27.58 7.02
N ASP A 157 41.84 -26.47 7.68
CA ASP A 157 42.45 -26.08 8.94
C ASP A 157 42.10 -27.05 10.08
N ALA A 158 40.85 -27.53 10.13
CA ALA A 158 40.43 -28.54 11.10
C ALA A 158 41.22 -29.85 10.92
N MET A 159 41.31 -30.37 9.69
CA MET A 159 42.09 -31.59 9.39
C MET A 159 43.56 -31.41 9.73
N LYS A 160 44.15 -30.26 9.39
CA LYS A 160 45.54 -29.93 9.72
C LYS A 160 45.74 -29.90 11.24
N GLY A 161 44.83 -29.27 11.98
CA GLY A 161 44.84 -29.23 13.44
C GLY A 161 44.76 -30.63 14.05
N GLU A 162 43.87 -31.50 13.57
CA GLU A 162 43.77 -32.89 14.02
C GLU A 162 45.06 -33.68 13.78
N LEU A 163 45.70 -33.50 12.63
CA LEU A 163 46.97 -34.15 12.31
C LEU A 163 48.09 -33.67 13.23
N LEU A 164 48.19 -32.36 13.46
CA LEU A 164 49.18 -31.78 14.37
C LEU A 164 48.96 -32.25 15.82
N GLU A 165 47.72 -32.33 16.28
CA GLU A 165 47.40 -32.86 17.62
C GLU A 165 47.72 -34.36 17.74
N LYS A 166 47.48 -35.15 16.68
CA LYS A 166 47.90 -36.56 16.64
C LYS A 166 49.42 -36.68 16.71
N ILE A 167 50.16 -35.86 15.97
CA ILE A 167 51.64 -35.83 16.02
C ILE A 167 52.10 -35.48 17.44
N ARG A 168 51.54 -34.41 18.03
CA ARG A 168 51.86 -33.97 19.40
C ARG A 168 51.64 -35.08 20.43
N ARG A 169 50.50 -35.78 20.38
CA ARG A 169 50.23 -36.92 21.28
C ARG A 169 51.20 -38.08 21.09
N LEU A 170 51.57 -38.39 19.85
CA LEU A 170 52.58 -39.44 19.57
C LEU A 170 53.96 -39.04 20.11
N GLU A 171 54.33 -37.76 20.02
CA GLU A 171 55.58 -37.24 20.59
C GLU A 171 55.57 -37.28 22.12
N GLU A 172 54.45 -36.90 22.75
CA GLU A 172 54.24 -37.01 24.19
C GLU A 172 54.31 -38.46 24.65
N ASP A 173 53.64 -39.38 23.95
CA ASP A 173 53.68 -40.81 24.27
C ASP A 173 55.10 -41.38 24.15
N ARG A 174 55.88 -40.96 23.14
CA ARG A 174 57.30 -41.33 23.01
C ARG A 174 58.13 -40.84 24.19
N GLN A 175 57.98 -39.57 24.57
CA GLN A 175 58.67 -39.00 25.72
C GLN A 175 58.24 -39.65 27.04
N ASN A 176 56.95 -39.95 27.19
CA ASN A 176 56.40 -40.65 28.36
C ASN A 176 56.96 -42.06 28.50
N ILE A 177 57.14 -42.80 27.40
CA ILE A 177 57.79 -44.12 27.40
C ILE A 177 59.25 -44.00 27.82
N ASP A 178 59.99 -43.04 27.26
CA ASP A 178 61.41 -42.80 27.61
C ASP A 178 61.56 -42.47 29.11
N LEU A 179 60.73 -41.57 29.62
CA LEU A 179 60.69 -41.23 31.05
C LEU A 179 60.28 -42.46 31.90
N THR A 180 59.21 -43.16 31.53
CA THR A 180 58.76 -44.36 32.26
C THR A 180 59.84 -45.46 32.26
N SER A 181 60.67 -45.54 31.22
CA SER A 181 61.81 -46.45 31.15
C SER A 181 62.91 -46.06 32.16
N GLU A 182 63.28 -44.78 32.27
CA GLU A 182 64.24 -44.28 33.28
C GLU A 182 63.74 -44.54 34.72
N TRP A 183 62.47 -44.22 35.00
CA TRP A 183 61.87 -44.48 36.32
C TRP A 183 61.71 -45.96 36.63
N SER A 184 61.55 -46.80 35.59
CA SER A 184 61.50 -48.25 35.76
C SER A 184 62.88 -48.89 35.89
N ASP A 185 63.95 -48.27 35.38
CA ASP A 185 65.33 -48.75 35.56
C ASP A 185 65.85 -48.43 36.96
N GLU A 186 65.47 -47.27 37.51
CA GLU A 186 65.78 -46.88 38.89
C GLU A 186 65.02 -47.71 39.94
N LEU A 187 63.85 -48.28 39.59
CA LEU A 187 63.12 -49.25 40.41
C LEU A 187 63.31 -50.73 40.02
N ARG A 188 64.13 -51.04 39.00
CA ARG A 188 64.51 -52.43 38.64
C ARG A 188 65.88 -52.86 39.14
N GLY A 189 66.38 -52.20 40.18
CA GLY A 189 67.36 -52.78 41.10
C GLY A 189 66.80 -53.88 42.02
N LYS A 190 65.74 -54.65 41.69
CA LYS A 190 65.39 -55.94 42.35
C LYS A 190 64.19 -56.67 41.73
N LYS A 191 64.47 -57.90 41.28
CA LYS A 191 63.59 -59.07 41.18
C LYS A 191 62.47 -59.05 40.14
N CYS A 192 62.82 -59.63 39.00
CA CYS A 192 61.92 -60.43 38.19
C CYS A 192 61.30 -61.59 39.03
N LYS A 193 59.96 -61.68 39.10
CA LYS A 193 59.19 -62.94 39.07
C LYS A 193 57.68 -62.68 39.17
N ARG A 194 56.95 -63.38 38.28
CA ARG A 194 55.60 -63.95 38.45
C ARG A 194 54.39 -63.15 37.90
N LYS A 195 54.11 -63.39 36.62
CA LYS A 195 52.98 -64.19 36.08
C LYS A 195 51.55 -63.95 36.64
N ASN A 196 50.63 -63.85 35.66
CA ASN A 196 49.15 -63.98 35.63
C ASN A 196 48.38 -62.65 35.71
N LEU A 197 47.70 -62.20 34.65
CA LEU A 197 46.46 -62.74 34.06
C LEU A 197 45.35 -62.88 35.11
N LEU A 198 44.30 -62.04 34.96
CA LEU A 198 42.93 -62.05 35.49
C LEU A 198 42.59 -60.58 35.79
N GLY A 199 41.73 -59.90 35.04
CA GLY A 199 40.34 -60.28 34.84
C GLY A 199 39.47 -59.51 35.81
N ARG A 200 39.15 -58.25 35.50
CA ARG A 200 38.01 -57.54 36.10
C ARG A 200 37.38 -56.61 35.08
N SER A 201 36.61 -57.20 34.18
CA SER A 201 35.68 -56.49 33.31
C SER A 201 34.57 -55.87 34.18
N GLU A 202 34.68 -54.57 34.47
CA GLU A 202 33.59 -53.77 35.02
C GLU A 202 32.51 -53.61 33.94
N LYS A 203 31.43 -54.36 34.07
CA LYS A 203 30.26 -54.30 33.20
C LYS A 203 29.56 -52.95 33.39
N LYS A 204 29.86 -51.97 32.54
CA LYS A 204 29.00 -50.79 32.37
C LYS A 204 27.65 -51.26 31.84
N LYS A 205 26.57 -51.08 32.62
CA LYS A 205 25.18 -51.21 32.14
C LYS A 205 25.02 -50.29 30.95
N LYS A 206 24.90 -50.86 29.74
CA LYS A 206 24.53 -50.10 28.55
C LYS A 206 23.06 -49.69 28.72
N VAL A 207 22.81 -48.39 28.77
CA VAL A 207 21.44 -47.85 28.59
C VAL A 207 20.94 -48.35 27.24
N ALA A 208 19.73 -48.89 27.21
CA ALA A 208 19.14 -49.45 26.00
C ALA A 208 19.08 -48.36 24.91
N LEU A 209 19.83 -48.57 23.83
CA LEU A 209 19.67 -47.79 22.60
C LEU A 209 18.34 -48.21 22.01
N VAL A 210 17.34 -47.33 22.08
CA VAL A 210 16.07 -47.50 21.38
C VAL A 210 16.37 -47.47 19.88
N SER A 211 16.20 -48.63 19.23
CA SER A 211 16.33 -48.78 17.79
C SER A 211 15.00 -48.41 17.12
N GLY A 212 14.90 -47.17 16.64
CA GLY A 212 13.78 -46.63 15.86
C GLY A 212 14.07 -45.18 15.43
N PRO A 213 13.37 -44.63 14.42
CA PRO A 213 13.59 -43.25 13.99
C PRO A 213 13.30 -42.28 15.14
N PHE A 214 14.37 -41.67 15.67
CA PHE A 214 14.27 -40.67 16.73
C PHE A 214 13.81 -39.35 16.12
N ILE A 215 12.68 -38.84 16.59
CA ILE A 215 12.33 -37.44 16.40
C ILE A 215 13.18 -36.67 17.41
N VAL A 216 14.34 -36.18 16.96
CA VAL A 216 15.17 -35.27 17.75
C VAL A 216 14.59 -33.87 17.54
N TYR A 217 13.74 -33.41 18.45
CA TYR A 217 13.44 -31.99 18.56
C TYR A 217 14.70 -31.29 19.08
N MET A 218 15.60 -30.89 18.18
CA MET A 218 16.67 -29.96 18.53
C MET A 218 16.02 -28.61 18.85
N LEU A 219 15.60 -28.45 20.11
CA LEU A 219 15.19 -27.15 20.62
C LEU A 219 16.39 -26.20 20.54
N ARG A 220 16.13 -24.92 20.26
CA ARG A 220 17.20 -23.92 20.25
C ARG A 220 17.68 -23.72 21.68
N ASP A 221 18.93 -23.29 21.85
CA ASP A 221 19.50 -23.02 23.18
C ASP A 221 18.63 -22.07 24.02
N ILE A 222 17.93 -21.14 23.35
CA ILE A 222 16.98 -20.20 23.97
C ILE A 222 15.82 -20.95 24.65
N ASP A 223 15.20 -21.89 23.92
CA ASP A 223 14.04 -22.64 24.41
C ASP A 223 14.48 -23.61 25.54
N ILE A 224 15.69 -24.18 25.44
CA ILE A 224 16.29 -25.03 26.49
C ILE A 224 16.55 -24.21 27.77
N LEU A 225 17.06 -22.98 27.65
CA LEU A 225 17.35 -22.11 28.78
C LEU A 225 16.07 -21.60 29.45
N GLU A 226 15.03 -21.32 28.67
CA GLU A 226 13.71 -20.93 29.17
C GLU A 226 13.09 -22.06 30.01
N ASP A 227 13.05 -23.28 29.47
CA ASP A 227 12.54 -24.47 30.17
C ASP A 227 13.36 -24.77 31.44
N TRP A 228 14.69 -24.66 31.37
CA TRP A 228 15.57 -24.81 32.53
C TRP A 228 15.24 -23.81 33.64
N THR A 229 14.93 -22.58 33.25
CA THR A 229 14.53 -21.51 34.17
C THR A 229 13.15 -21.78 34.77
N ALA A 230 12.20 -22.26 33.95
CA ALA A 230 10.87 -22.66 34.39
C ALA A 230 10.93 -23.80 35.41
N ILE A 231 11.76 -24.82 35.17
CA ILE A 231 11.98 -25.94 36.09
C ILE A 231 12.59 -25.45 37.41
N LYS A 232 13.61 -24.58 37.36
CA LYS A 232 14.18 -23.98 38.58
C LYS A 232 13.15 -23.19 39.37
N LYS A 233 12.30 -22.41 38.71
CA LYS A 233 11.24 -21.61 39.32
C LYS A 233 10.18 -22.50 39.97
N ALA A 234 9.73 -23.55 39.29
CA ALA A 234 8.77 -24.52 39.83
C ALA A 234 9.36 -25.28 41.03
N LYS A 235 10.63 -25.70 40.96
CA LYS A 235 11.32 -26.38 42.06
C LYS A 235 11.49 -25.49 43.29
N ALA A 236 11.73 -24.19 43.09
CA ALA A 236 11.75 -23.21 44.18
C ALA A 236 10.36 -23.04 44.82
N ALA A 237 9.29 -23.01 44.00
CA ALA A 237 7.90 -22.92 44.47
C ALA A 237 7.41 -24.19 45.20
N LEU A 238 8.00 -25.35 44.91
CA LEU A 238 7.73 -26.64 45.58
C LEU A 238 8.54 -26.86 46.87
N SER A 239 9.36 -25.89 47.30
CA SER A 239 10.01 -25.97 48.61
C SER A 239 8.95 -25.91 49.72
N PRO A 240 8.90 -26.88 50.65
CA PRO A 240 7.77 -27.01 51.57
C PRO A 240 7.78 -25.89 52.61
N LEU A 241 6.80 -24.98 52.52
CA LEU A 241 6.38 -24.17 53.66
C LEU A 241 5.88 -25.13 54.76
N LYS A 242 6.68 -25.27 55.82
CA LYS A 242 6.32 -26.00 57.04
C LYS A 242 4.96 -25.53 57.55
N LYS A 243 3.95 -26.41 57.56
CA LYS A 243 2.72 -26.23 58.35
C LYS A 243 2.75 -27.09 59.62
N LYS A 244 2.78 -26.37 60.74
CA LYS A 244 2.45 -26.64 62.15
C LYS A 244 1.81 -28.00 62.55
N VAL A 245 2.26 -28.52 63.70
CA VAL A 245 1.46 -29.32 64.67
C VAL A 245 1.93 -28.87 66.07
N GLU A 246 1.07 -28.33 66.92
CA GLU A 246 0.38 -28.98 68.07
C GLU A 246 -0.54 -27.91 68.71
N SER A 247 -1.58 -28.18 69.50
CA SER A 247 -2.27 -29.37 70.01
C SER A 247 -3.60 -28.87 70.60
N LYS A 248 -4.68 -29.66 70.51
CA LYS A 248 -5.99 -29.36 71.13
C LYS A 248 -6.01 -29.90 72.57
N SER A 249 -6.52 -29.12 73.53
CA SER A 249 -7.00 -29.62 74.81
C SER A 249 -8.25 -28.87 75.30
N ALA A 250 -9.11 -29.66 75.95
CA ALA A 250 -10.24 -29.33 76.85
C ALA A 250 -11.62 -28.97 76.23
N PRO A 251 -12.73 -29.20 76.98
CA PRO A 251 -13.13 -30.48 77.57
C PRO A 251 -14.60 -30.85 77.27
N ILE A 252 -14.97 -32.06 77.68
CA ILE A 252 -16.29 -32.71 77.55
C ILE A 252 -17.31 -32.05 78.48
N VAL A 253 -18.52 -31.78 77.97
CA VAL A 253 -19.73 -31.50 78.75
C VAL A 253 -20.83 -32.42 78.24
N PHE A 254 -21.34 -33.28 79.12
CA PHE A 254 -22.69 -33.84 79.03
C PHE A 254 -23.42 -33.46 80.31
N TYR A 255 -24.73 -33.24 80.17
CA TYR A 255 -25.71 -32.79 81.17
C TYR A 255 -25.51 -33.30 82.59
#